data_AF-A0A9X3TX03-F1
#
_entry.id   AF-A0A9X3TX03-F1
#
_cell.length_a   1.000
_cell.length_b   1.000
_cell.length_c   1.000
_cell.angle_alpha   90.00
_cell.angle_beta   90.00
_cell.angle_gamma   90.00
#
_symmetry.space_group_name_H-M   'P 1'
#
loop_
_entity.id
_entity.type
_entity.pdbx_description
1 polymer ?
#
loop_
_entity_poly.entity_id
_entity_poly.type
_entity_poly.pdbx_seq_one_letter_code
_entity_poly.pdbx_strand_id
1 'polypeptide(L)'
;MPKPIIVDCTGERLTAEERALYRDLNPYGFILFGRHTSTPEQVRALVADLWEAVQRPASVFIDQEGGRVARLGAPHWRRPPAAWCFAELAARDPEAAVRAVWLNSRLIAADLTALGITVDCLPVLDLRLPGAHDIIGNRAYGATPEAVVTLARAAAEGLMAGGVLPVAKHIPGHGRAESDSHHELPVVTASLDELRRTDFRPFAELNRLPIAMTAHITYTAIDPDRPATLSPRVINDIIRGEIGFRGVLVSDDLTMKALKGALPDLALETMAAGCDLALLCNASFEDRRAVLETVDDISALSLKAINRYMVPRPAARCAVAELTAELDDLMADVPGYEVA
;
A
#
# COMPACT_ATOMS: atom_id res chain seq x y z
N MET A 1 23.23 -4.89 -7.96
CA MET A 1 22.25 -3.89 -7.47
C MET A 1 20.99 -4.67 -7.08
N PRO A 2 19.95 -4.11 -6.45
CA PRO A 2 18.73 -4.88 -6.22
C PRO A 2 17.90 -5.01 -7.50
N LYS A 3 17.08 -6.07 -7.61
CA LYS A 3 16.02 -6.19 -8.62
C LYS A 3 14.85 -5.26 -8.28
N PRO A 4 14.12 -4.67 -9.24
CA PRO A 4 12.96 -3.79 -8.99
C PRO A 4 11.70 -4.51 -8.49
N ILE A 5 11.86 -5.64 -7.81
CA ILE A 5 10.76 -6.50 -7.38
C ILE A 5 10.72 -6.54 -5.86
N ILE A 6 9.51 -6.37 -5.32
CA ILE A 6 9.18 -6.65 -3.92
C ILE A 6 8.50 -8.01 -3.89
N VAL A 7 9.03 -8.95 -3.12
CA VAL A 7 8.52 -10.32 -3.05
C VAL A 7 8.00 -10.64 -1.65
N ASP A 8 7.29 -11.75 -1.50
CA ASP A 8 6.97 -12.32 -0.20
C ASP A 8 7.78 -13.59 0.10
N CYS A 9 7.51 -14.21 1.25
CA CYS A 9 7.99 -15.55 1.57
C CYS A 9 6.81 -16.53 1.68
N THR A 10 7.11 -17.81 1.75
CA THR A 10 6.08 -18.86 1.77
C THR A 10 5.37 -18.95 3.12
N GLY A 11 6.07 -18.65 4.23
CA GLY A 11 5.50 -18.76 5.57
C GLY A 11 6.23 -17.91 6.61
N GLU A 12 6.16 -18.33 7.87
CA GLU A 12 6.70 -17.61 9.04
C GLU A 12 8.23 -17.58 9.13
N ARG A 13 8.93 -18.37 8.30
CA ARG A 13 10.39 -18.47 8.22
C ARG A 13 10.79 -18.69 6.78
N LEU A 14 11.97 -18.20 6.41
CA LEU A 14 12.55 -18.49 5.11
C LEU A 14 12.95 -19.97 5.01
N THR A 15 12.65 -20.58 3.86
CA THR A 15 13.26 -21.86 3.51
C THR A 15 14.72 -21.67 3.10
N ALA A 16 15.48 -22.77 3.01
CA ALA A 16 16.86 -22.71 2.52
C ALA A 16 16.91 -22.23 1.06
N GLU A 17 15.94 -22.64 0.25
CA GLU A 17 15.79 -22.25 -1.15
C GLU A 17 15.46 -20.76 -1.29
N GLU A 18 14.52 -20.23 -0.50
CA GLU A 18 14.18 -18.80 -0.51
C GLU A 18 15.38 -17.95 -0.07
N ARG A 19 16.08 -18.37 0.99
CA ARG A 19 17.29 -17.68 1.46
C ARG A 19 18.37 -17.65 0.37
N ALA A 20 18.56 -18.75 -0.35
CA ALA A 20 19.50 -18.80 -1.47
C ALA A 20 19.07 -17.89 -2.62
N LEU A 21 17.81 -17.96 -3.03
CA LEU A 21 17.25 -17.14 -4.10
C LEU A 21 17.41 -15.65 -3.82
N TYR A 22 17.09 -15.20 -2.60
CA TYR A 22 17.15 -13.78 -2.25
C TYR A 22 18.59 -13.28 -2.08
N ARG A 23 19.51 -14.13 -1.64
CA ARG A 23 20.94 -13.81 -1.65
C ARG A 23 21.47 -13.62 -3.06
N ASP A 24 21.10 -14.52 -3.97
CA ASP A 24 21.68 -14.56 -5.31
C ASP A 24 21.03 -13.51 -6.25
N LEU A 25 19.73 -13.24 -6.07
CA LEU A 25 18.97 -12.32 -6.93
C LEU A 25 18.60 -10.99 -6.27
N ASN A 26 18.74 -10.82 -4.95
CA ASN A 26 18.63 -9.53 -4.24
C ASN A 26 17.38 -8.68 -4.62
N PRO A 27 16.14 -9.15 -4.34
CA PRO A 27 14.92 -8.35 -4.56
C PRO A 27 14.95 -7.04 -3.78
N TYR A 28 14.35 -5.95 -4.28
CA TYR A 28 14.39 -4.62 -3.65
C TYR A 28 13.91 -4.63 -2.20
N GLY A 29 12.79 -5.32 -1.95
CA GLY A 29 12.16 -5.38 -0.63
C GLY A 29 11.27 -6.58 -0.49
N PHE A 30 10.56 -6.63 0.64
CA PHE A 30 9.66 -7.71 0.98
C PHE A 30 8.29 -7.20 1.41
N ILE A 31 7.25 -8.00 1.27
CA ILE A 31 5.91 -7.69 1.82
C ILE A 31 5.40 -8.84 2.70
N LEU A 32 4.83 -8.49 3.85
CA LEU A 32 4.27 -9.45 4.80
C LEU A 32 2.75 -9.54 4.72
N PHE A 33 2.23 -10.76 4.85
CA PHE A 33 0.82 -11.10 4.91
C PHE A 33 0.49 -11.72 6.28
N GLY A 34 -0.79 -11.93 6.57
CA GLY A 34 -1.24 -12.52 7.85
C GLY A 34 -0.64 -13.91 8.12
N ARG A 35 -0.34 -14.68 7.07
CA ARG A 35 0.34 -16.00 7.20
C ARG A 35 1.81 -15.91 7.63
N HIS A 36 2.39 -14.71 7.70
CA HIS A 36 3.76 -14.46 8.16
C HIS A 36 3.81 -13.94 9.60
N THR A 37 2.64 -13.67 10.21
CA THR A 37 2.52 -12.90 11.44
C THR A 37 1.91 -13.74 12.57
N SER A 38 2.78 -14.43 13.31
CA SER A 38 2.39 -15.31 14.42
C SER A 38 2.56 -14.61 15.77
N THR A 39 3.80 -14.30 16.16
CA THR A 39 4.13 -13.57 17.39
C THR A 39 5.11 -12.43 17.10
N PRO A 40 5.20 -11.39 17.96
CA PRO A 40 6.17 -10.30 17.75
C PRO A 40 7.61 -10.79 17.60
N GLU A 41 8.03 -11.79 18.38
CA GLU A 41 9.37 -12.37 18.32
C GLU A 41 9.61 -13.11 17.00
N GLN A 42 8.62 -13.87 16.52
CA GLN A 42 8.71 -14.57 15.25
C GLN A 42 8.79 -13.59 14.07
N VAL A 43 7.97 -12.54 14.05
CA VAL A 43 8.00 -11.55 12.96
C VAL A 43 9.32 -10.80 12.93
N ARG A 44 9.86 -10.38 14.09
CA ARG A 44 11.20 -9.78 14.17
C ARG A 44 12.28 -10.71 13.63
N ALA A 45 12.21 -12.00 13.96
CA ALA A 45 13.15 -13.00 13.45
C ALA A 45 13.04 -13.16 11.93
N LEU A 46 11.83 -13.20 11.38
CA LEU A 46 11.61 -13.26 9.93
C LEU A 46 12.18 -12.03 9.23
N VAL A 47 11.94 -10.81 9.74
CA VAL A 47 12.50 -9.59 9.17
C VAL A 47 14.03 -9.60 9.22
N ALA A 48 14.63 -10.06 10.32
CA ALA A 48 16.08 -10.22 10.42
C ALA A 48 16.62 -11.24 9.40
N ASP A 49 15.95 -12.38 9.22
CA ASP A 49 16.30 -13.40 8.22
C ASP A 49 16.23 -12.84 6.79
N LEU A 50 15.22 -12.02 6.49
CA LEU A 50 15.06 -11.36 5.19
C LEU A 50 16.22 -10.38 4.92
N TRP A 51 16.57 -9.55 5.90
CA TRP A 51 17.71 -8.62 5.79
C TRP A 51 19.04 -9.34 5.66
N GLU A 52 19.24 -10.43 6.40
CA GLU A 52 20.42 -11.28 6.28
C GLU A 52 20.49 -11.92 4.89
N ALA A 53 19.38 -12.42 4.35
CA ALA A 53 19.37 -13.03 3.03
C ALA A 53 19.89 -12.07 1.94
N VAL A 54 19.51 -10.79 2.00
CA VAL A 54 19.95 -9.77 1.02
C VAL A 54 21.13 -8.90 1.49
N GLN A 55 21.67 -9.16 2.68
CA GLN A 55 22.79 -8.44 3.31
C GLN A 55 22.59 -6.91 3.40
N ARG A 56 21.36 -6.45 3.63
CA ARG A 56 21.00 -5.03 3.81
C ARG A 56 19.65 -4.87 4.49
N PRO A 57 19.37 -3.72 5.13
CA PRO A 57 18.05 -3.40 5.67
C PRO A 57 17.07 -3.09 4.53
N ALA A 58 16.63 -4.11 3.80
CA ALA A 58 15.65 -3.97 2.74
C ALA A 58 14.30 -3.47 3.28
N SER A 59 13.57 -2.71 2.48
CA SER A 59 12.24 -2.24 2.86
C SER A 59 11.29 -3.42 3.07
N VAL A 60 10.51 -3.37 4.15
CA VAL A 60 9.50 -4.38 4.46
C VAL A 60 8.15 -3.68 4.51
N PHE A 61 7.25 -4.15 3.65
CA PHE A 61 5.89 -3.67 3.42
C PHE A 61 4.89 -4.54 4.18
N ILE A 62 3.71 -3.99 4.44
CA ILE A 62 2.55 -4.70 4.98
C ILE A 62 1.26 -3.97 4.56
N ASP A 63 0.12 -4.65 4.59
CA ASP A 63 -1.20 -3.99 4.54
C ASP A 63 -1.84 -3.93 5.94
N GLN A 64 -1.59 -2.87 6.70
CA GLN A 64 -2.18 -2.67 8.02
C GLN A 64 -3.14 -1.47 8.01
N GLU A 65 -4.20 -1.55 7.19
CA GLU A 65 -5.18 -0.46 7.05
C GLU A 65 -6.13 -0.36 8.26
N GLY A 66 -6.56 -1.50 8.78
CA GLY A 66 -7.65 -1.64 9.74
C GLY A 66 -8.90 -2.31 9.17
N GLY A 67 -9.83 -2.67 10.06
CA GLY A 67 -11.03 -3.44 9.72
C GLY A 67 -10.69 -4.78 9.06
N ARG A 68 -11.17 -4.98 7.83
CA ARG A 68 -10.98 -6.21 7.05
C ARG A 68 -9.57 -6.37 6.46
N VAL A 69 -8.77 -5.31 6.42
CA VAL A 69 -7.37 -5.36 5.94
C VAL A 69 -6.43 -5.02 7.10
N ALA A 70 -6.16 -6.01 7.93
CA ALA A 70 -5.20 -5.95 9.02
C ALA A 70 -4.47 -7.30 9.10
N ARG A 71 -3.17 -7.31 8.87
CA ARG A 71 -2.35 -8.53 8.94
C ARG A 71 -1.91 -8.83 10.38
N LEU A 72 -1.62 -7.79 11.16
CA LEU A 72 -1.38 -7.88 12.59
C LEU A 72 -2.71 -7.79 13.36
N GLY A 73 -2.92 -8.69 14.32
CA GLY A 73 -4.13 -8.71 15.15
C GLY A 73 -3.98 -9.48 16.47
N ALA A 74 -5.11 -9.79 17.09
CA ALA A 74 -5.15 -10.46 18.38
C ALA A 74 -4.40 -11.81 18.37
N PRO A 75 -3.74 -12.21 19.48
CA PRO A 75 -3.76 -11.55 20.79
C PRO A 75 -2.66 -10.50 21.01
N HIS A 76 -1.77 -10.29 20.03
CA HIS A 76 -0.55 -9.51 20.25
C HIS A 76 -0.66 -8.04 19.87
N TRP A 77 -1.58 -7.71 18.96
CA TRP A 77 -1.75 -6.36 18.44
C TRP A 77 -3.20 -5.93 18.56
N ARG A 78 -3.43 -4.62 18.68
CA ARG A 78 -4.78 -4.06 18.60
C ARG A 78 -5.37 -4.35 17.23
N ARG A 79 -6.70 -4.30 17.14
CA ARG A 79 -7.42 -4.34 15.86
C ARG A 79 -7.77 -2.91 15.45
N PRO A 80 -7.07 -2.29 14.48
CA PRO A 80 -7.44 -0.96 14.03
C PRO A 80 -8.84 -1.00 13.38
N PRO A 81 -9.68 0.03 13.56
CA PRO A 81 -11.00 0.07 12.93
C PRO A 81 -10.89 0.30 11.43
N ALA A 82 -11.97 0.03 10.70
CA ALA A 82 -12.07 0.38 9.28
C ALA A 82 -12.04 1.90 9.08
N ALA A 83 -11.53 2.37 7.94
CA ALA A 83 -11.43 3.80 7.64
C ALA A 83 -12.80 4.52 7.71
N TRP A 84 -13.88 3.81 7.35
CA TRP A 84 -15.24 4.36 7.35
C TRP A 84 -15.73 4.76 8.75
N CYS A 85 -15.26 4.12 9.82
CA CYS A 85 -15.58 4.54 11.19
C CYS A 85 -15.15 5.99 11.46
N PHE A 86 -14.01 6.41 10.90
CA PHE A 86 -13.55 7.79 11.00
C PHE A 86 -14.36 8.74 10.11
N ALA A 87 -14.89 8.27 8.98
CA ALA A 87 -15.82 9.05 8.16
C ALA A 87 -17.13 9.34 8.92
N GLU A 88 -17.63 8.36 9.69
CA GLU A 88 -18.81 8.53 10.56
C GLU A 88 -18.54 9.47 11.74
N LEU A 89 -17.33 9.45 12.29
CA LEU A 89 -16.89 10.47 13.25
C LEU A 89 -16.85 11.85 12.58
N ALA A 90 -16.27 11.97 11.38
CA ALA A 90 -16.11 13.24 10.68
C ALA A 90 -17.44 13.92 10.34
N ALA A 91 -18.51 13.15 10.14
CA ALA A 91 -19.86 13.69 9.93
C ALA A 91 -20.41 14.44 11.16
N ARG A 92 -19.88 14.17 12.36
CA ARG A 92 -20.30 14.76 13.64
C ARG A 92 -19.28 15.76 14.17
N ASP A 93 -18.00 15.38 14.11
CA ASP A 93 -16.86 16.16 14.58
C ASP A 93 -15.65 15.94 13.63
N PRO A 94 -15.48 16.81 12.62
CA PRO A 94 -14.38 16.72 11.67
C PRO A 94 -12.99 16.83 12.31
N GLU A 95 -12.83 17.64 13.36
CA GLU A 95 -11.54 17.85 14.02
C GLU A 95 -11.15 16.62 14.83
N ALA A 96 -12.11 16.05 15.58
CA ALA A 96 -11.92 14.78 16.29
C ALA A 96 -11.57 13.65 15.32
N ALA A 97 -12.22 13.56 14.15
CA ALA A 97 -11.93 12.53 13.16
C ALA A 97 -10.50 12.62 12.61
N VAL A 98 -10.02 13.84 12.29
CA VAL A 98 -8.63 14.05 11.86
C VAL A 98 -7.66 13.60 12.96
N ARG A 99 -7.93 13.95 14.21
CA ARG A 99 -7.10 13.54 15.35
C ARG A 99 -7.12 12.02 15.54
N ALA A 100 -8.29 11.40 15.50
CA ALA A 100 -8.47 9.95 15.65
C ALA A 100 -7.74 9.17 14.55
N VAL A 101 -7.81 9.62 13.29
CA VAL A 101 -7.08 8.98 12.19
C VAL A 101 -5.57 9.10 12.39
N TRP A 102 -5.08 10.28 12.78
CA TRP A 102 -3.66 10.47 13.06
C TRP A 102 -3.18 9.56 14.19
N LEU A 103 -3.93 9.47 15.30
CA LEU A 103 -3.63 8.59 16.44
C LEU A 103 -3.61 7.12 16.03
N ASN A 104 -4.62 6.68 15.29
CA ASN A 104 -4.71 5.32 14.77
C ASN A 104 -3.47 4.97 13.92
N SER A 105 -3.13 5.81 12.95
CA SER A 105 -1.95 5.58 12.11
C SER A 105 -0.64 5.68 12.89
N ARG A 106 -0.56 6.53 13.90
CA ARG A 106 0.60 6.64 14.79
C ARG A 106 0.82 5.37 15.63
N LEU A 107 -0.28 4.77 16.09
CA LEU A 107 -0.27 3.49 16.82
C LEU A 107 0.08 2.32 15.89
N ILE A 108 -0.46 2.28 14.66
CA ILE A 108 -0.03 1.30 13.63
C ILE A 108 1.48 1.40 13.43
N ALA A 109 2.01 2.61 13.23
CA ALA A 109 3.44 2.78 13.04
C ALA A 109 4.28 2.33 14.25
N ALA A 110 3.77 2.47 15.48
CA ALA A 110 4.43 1.96 16.68
C ALA A 110 4.54 0.42 16.66
N ASP A 111 3.46 -0.26 16.28
CA ASP A 111 3.45 -1.72 16.12
C ASP A 111 4.42 -2.17 15.02
N LEU A 112 4.39 -1.51 13.86
CA LEU A 112 5.21 -1.88 12.69
C LEU A 112 6.70 -1.65 12.90
N THR A 113 7.08 -0.49 13.43
CA THR A 113 8.50 -0.18 13.65
C THR A 113 9.15 -1.09 14.69
N ALA A 114 8.39 -1.55 15.69
CA ALA A 114 8.85 -2.54 16.66
C ALA A 114 9.18 -3.92 16.02
N LEU A 115 8.71 -4.17 14.80
CA LEU A 115 8.95 -5.40 14.04
C LEU A 115 9.99 -5.23 12.92
N GLY A 116 10.50 -4.02 12.70
CA GLY A 116 11.38 -3.71 11.57
C GLY A 116 10.63 -3.48 10.24
N ILE A 117 9.30 -3.36 10.28
CA ILE A 117 8.47 -3.02 9.12
C ILE A 117 8.51 -1.51 8.92
N THR A 118 8.82 -1.08 7.70
CA THR A 118 9.18 0.32 7.39
C THR A 118 8.23 0.99 6.41
N VAL A 119 7.37 0.23 5.75
CA VAL A 119 6.39 0.72 4.79
C VAL A 119 5.04 0.08 5.08
N ASP A 120 3.98 0.88 5.08
CA ASP A 120 2.62 0.39 5.22
C ASP A 120 1.82 0.83 3.99
N CYS A 121 1.06 -0.10 3.42
CA CYS A 121 0.21 0.12 2.27
C CYS A 121 -1.08 0.84 2.68
N LEU A 122 -0.92 2.02 3.27
CA LEU A 122 -1.93 2.93 3.80
C LEU A 122 -1.42 4.37 3.54
N PRO A 123 -2.26 5.34 3.16
CA PRO A 123 -3.73 5.33 3.11
C PRO A 123 -4.38 4.92 1.79
N VAL A 124 -5.63 4.45 1.89
CA VAL A 124 -6.56 4.33 0.75
C VAL A 124 -7.10 5.72 0.40
N LEU A 125 -6.91 6.12 -0.86
CA LEU A 125 -7.37 7.41 -1.42
C LEU A 125 -8.61 7.25 -2.32
N ASP A 126 -9.11 6.03 -2.44
CA ASP A 126 -10.28 5.71 -3.22
C ASP A 126 -11.55 6.25 -2.57
N LEU A 127 -12.48 6.74 -3.40
CA LEU A 127 -13.79 7.22 -2.97
C LEU A 127 -14.75 6.04 -2.73
N ARG A 128 -15.61 6.14 -1.71
CA ARG A 128 -16.78 5.26 -1.59
C ARG A 128 -17.95 5.82 -2.39
N LEU A 129 -18.25 5.21 -3.54
CA LEU A 129 -19.30 5.68 -4.45
C LEU A 129 -20.52 4.73 -4.45
N PRO A 130 -21.76 5.25 -4.59
CA PRO A 130 -22.93 4.40 -4.78
C PRO A 130 -22.80 3.52 -6.02
N GLY A 131 -23.15 2.24 -5.89
CA GLY A 131 -23.10 1.27 -7.00
C GLY A 131 -21.72 0.66 -7.27
N ALA A 132 -20.66 1.17 -6.65
CA ALA A 132 -19.33 0.57 -6.73
C ALA A 132 -19.24 -0.73 -5.91
N HIS A 133 -18.28 -1.58 -6.27
CA HIS A 133 -18.00 -2.82 -5.59
C HIS A 133 -17.49 -2.60 -4.15
N ASP A 134 -17.80 -3.52 -3.24
CA ASP A 134 -17.40 -3.45 -1.82
C ASP A 134 -15.90 -3.70 -1.58
N ILE A 135 -15.10 -3.86 -2.64
CA ILE A 135 -13.64 -4.09 -2.53
C ILE A 135 -12.95 -2.91 -1.86
N ILE A 136 -13.40 -1.69 -2.16
CA ILE A 136 -13.04 -0.48 -1.42
C ILE A 136 -13.95 -0.37 -0.19
N GLY A 137 -15.28 -0.32 -0.39
CA GLY A 137 -16.25 -0.44 0.71
C GLY A 137 -15.91 0.45 1.92
N ASN A 138 -15.76 -0.17 3.09
CA ASN A 138 -15.44 0.52 4.34
C ASN A 138 -13.96 0.88 4.54
N ARG A 139 -13.09 0.61 3.55
CA ARG A 139 -11.67 1.02 3.54
C ARG A 139 -11.48 2.48 3.09
N ALA A 140 -12.49 3.07 2.46
CA ALA A 140 -12.45 4.49 2.08
C ALA A 140 -12.69 5.41 3.28
N TYR A 141 -12.00 6.54 3.30
CA TYR A 141 -12.19 7.60 4.28
C TYR A 141 -13.40 8.50 4.02
N GLY A 142 -14.09 8.34 2.89
CA GLY A 142 -15.24 9.17 2.56
C GLY A 142 -15.76 8.97 1.14
N ALA A 143 -16.86 9.66 0.83
CA ALA A 143 -17.52 9.63 -0.47
C ALA A 143 -17.16 10.85 -1.36
N THR A 144 -16.48 11.86 -0.82
CA THR A 144 -16.06 13.06 -1.54
C THR A 144 -14.54 13.21 -1.53
N PRO A 145 -13.95 13.85 -2.56
CA PRO A 145 -12.51 14.13 -2.59
C PRO A 145 -12.02 14.86 -1.34
N GLU A 146 -12.75 15.87 -0.87
CA GLU A 146 -12.37 16.67 0.31
C GLU A 146 -12.28 15.83 1.58
N ALA A 147 -13.27 14.96 1.80
CA ALA A 147 -13.29 14.08 2.98
C ALA A 147 -12.11 13.11 2.95
N VAL A 148 -11.87 12.47 1.80
CA VAL A 148 -10.76 11.54 1.63
C VAL A 148 -9.40 12.23 1.78
N VAL A 149 -9.18 13.38 1.13
CA VAL A 149 -7.93 14.15 1.27
C VAL A 149 -7.63 14.50 2.72
N THR A 150 -8.65 14.96 3.45
CA THR A 150 -8.50 15.43 4.84
C THR A 150 -8.06 14.29 5.76
N LEU A 151 -8.77 13.16 5.74
CA LEU A 151 -8.48 12.03 6.63
C LEU A 151 -7.28 11.21 6.15
N ALA A 152 -7.13 10.95 4.85
CA ALA A 152 -5.97 10.23 4.34
C ALA A 152 -4.65 10.98 4.59
N ARG A 153 -4.66 12.32 4.55
CA ARG A 153 -3.50 13.14 4.95
C ARG A 153 -3.12 12.88 6.40
N ALA A 154 -4.09 12.89 7.31
CA ALA A 154 -3.86 12.61 8.73
C ALA A 154 -3.28 11.21 8.95
N ALA A 155 -3.75 10.21 8.19
CA ALA A 155 -3.24 8.85 8.26
C ALA A 155 -1.77 8.77 7.82
N ALA A 156 -1.45 9.36 6.67
CA ALA A 156 -0.09 9.43 6.17
C ALA A 156 0.86 10.16 7.13
N GLU A 157 0.42 11.27 7.71
CA GLU A 157 1.20 12.03 8.70
C GLU A 157 1.40 11.25 10.01
N GLY A 158 0.40 10.51 10.48
CA GLY A 158 0.51 9.63 11.66
C GLY A 158 1.54 8.51 11.45
N LEU A 159 1.51 7.85 10.28
CA LEU A 159 2.50 6.83 9.90
C LEU A 159 3.92 7.42 9.88
N MET A 160 4.10 8.54 9.17
CA MET A 160 5.42 9.18 9.04
C MET A 160 5.95 9.70 10.37
N ALA A 161 5.10 10.17 11.29
CA ALA A 161 5.49 10.56 12.64
C ALA A 161 6.00 9.38 13.48
N GLY A 162 5.53 8.16 13.19
CA GLY A 162 6.03 6.93 13.76
C GLY A 162 7.21 6.29 13.02
N GLY A 163 7.68 6.89 11.92
CA GLY A 163 8.82 6.39 11.14
C GLY A 163 8.47 5.39 10.03
N VAL A 164 7.18 5.18 9.75
CA VAL A 164 6.70 4.31 8.66
C VAL A 164 6.34 5.14 7.44
N LEU A 165 6.75 4.69 6.25
CA LEU A 165 6.41 5.35 4.99
C LEU A 165 5.01 4.93 4.51
N PRO A 166 4.13 5.88 4.16
CA PRO A 166 2.81 5.58 3.62
C PRO A 166 2.86 5.28 2.12
N VAL A 167 1.94 4.42 1.66
CA VAL A 167 1.67 4.18 0.23
C VAL A 167 0.23 4.59 -0.07
N ALA A 168 0.08 5.62 -0.90
CA ALA A 168 -1.23 6.04 -1.39
C ALA A 168 -1.78 5.03 -2.42
N LYS A 169 -2.99 4.51 -2.22
CA LYS A 169 -3.57 3.51 -3.14
C LYS A 169 -5.07 3.66 -3.39
N HIS A 170 -5.61 3.23 -4.54
CA HIS A 170 -4.90 2.66 -5.70
C HIS A 170 -4.91 3.70 -6.84
N ILE A 171 -3.77 4.29 -7.16
CA ILE A 171 -3.67 5.42 -8.10
C ILE A 171 -3.96 4.96 -9.54
N PRO A 172 -4.78 5.69 -10.34
CA PRO A 172 -5.40 6.98 -10.05
C PRO A 172 -6.83 6.92 -9.45
N GLY A 173 -7.37 5.74 -9.11
CA GLY A 173 -8.62 5.62 -8.34
C GLY A 173 -9.43 4.35 -8.62
N HIS A 174 -9.52 3.47 -7.62
CA HIS A 174 -10.29 2.22 -7.65
C HIS A 174 -11.75 2.38 -7.19
N GLY A 175 -12.10 3.50 -6.57
CA GLY A 175 -13.36 3.72 -5.84
C GLY A 175 -14.66 3.50 -6.63
N ARG A 176 -14.60 3.57 -7.96
CA ARG A 176 -15.73 3.38 -8.88
C ARG A 176 -15.78 2.03 -9.59
N ALA A 177 -14.81 1.15 -9.34
CA ALA A 177 -14.81 -0.17 -9.95
C ALA A 177 -16.07 -0.95 -9.53
N GLU A 178 -16.71 -1.63 -10.48
CA GLU A 178 -17.89 -2.47 -10.25
C GLU A 178 -17.53 -3.93 -9.93
N SER A 179 -16.24 -4.28 -9.97
CA SER A 179 -15.72 -5.60 -9.65
C SER A 179 -14.40 -5.55 -8.86
N ASP A 180 -14.00 -6.71 -8.34
CA ASP A 180 -12.77 -6.91 -7.57
C ASP A 180 -11.62 -7.38 -8.49
N SER A 181 -10.52 -6.60 -8.51
CA SER A 181 -9.30 -6.87 -9.27
C SER A 181 -8.58 -8.17 -8.85
N HIS A 182 -8.88 -8.73 -7.67
CA HIS A 182 -8.40 -10.05 -7.27
C HIS A 182 -9.04 -11.20 -8.07
N HIS A 183 -10.16 -10.95 -8.74
CA HIS A 183 -10.96 -11.99 -9.41
C HIS A 183 -11.11 -11.76 -10.91
N GLU A 184 -11.29 -10.52 -11.33
CA GLU A 184 -11.43 -10.14 -12.73
C GLU A 184 -10.92 -8.71 -12.96
N LEU A 185 -10.67 -8.33 -14.22
CA LEU A 185 -10.19 -6.99 -14.55
C LEU A 185 -11.36 -5.98 -14.46
N PRO A 186 -11.35 -5.02 -13.52
CA PRO A 186 -12.39 -4.00 -13.47
C PRO A 186 -12.21 -2.99 -14.60
N VAL A 187 -13.34 -2.57 -15.16
CA VAL A 187 -13.40 -1.59 -16.25
C VAL A 187 -14.17 -0.37 -15.78
N VAL A 188 -13.54 0.79 -15.92
CA VAL A 188 -14.11 2.09 -15.63
C VAL A 188 -14.45 2.80 -16.93
N THR A 189 -15.73 3.11 -17.11
CA THR A 189 -16.28 3.77 -18.32
C THR A 189 -16.57 5.26 -18.12
N ALA A 190 -16.31 5.78 -16.93
CA ALA A 190 -16.49 7.19 -16.61
C ALA A 190 -15.66 8.09 -17.52
N SER A 191 -16.20 9.27 -17.83
CA SER A 191 -15.50 10.24 -18.67
C SER A 191 -14.25 10.78 -17.97
N LEU A 192 -13.24 11.19 -18.75
CA LEU A 192 -12.01 11.75 -18.20
C LEU A 192 -12.26 13.00 -17.34
N ASP A 193 -13.23 13.85 -17.72
CA ASP A 193 -13.60 15.04 -16.94
C ASP A 193 -14.31 14.71 -15.63
N GLU A 194 -15.01 13.57 -15.56
CA GLU A 194 -15.54 13.06 -14.30
C GLU A 194 -14.39 12.61 -13.40
N LEU A 195 -13.52 11.73 -13.91
CA LEU A 195 -12.37 11.18 -13.18
C LEU A 195 -11.47 12.28 -12.61
N ARG A 196 -11.21 13.34 -13.38
CA ARG A 196 -10.44 14.52 -12.95
C ARG A 196 -11.07 15.24 -11.77
N ARG A 197 -12.40 15.39 -11.76
CA ARG A 197 -13.11 16.11 -10.69
C ARG A 197 -13.27 15.27 -9.43
N THR A 198 -13.26 13.95 -9.55
CA THR A 198 -13.51 13.01 -8.45
C THR A 198 -12.28 12.18 -8.11
N ASP A 199 -12.04 11.08 -8.82
CA ASP A 199 -11.14 9.99 -8.42
C ASP A 199 -9.69 10.43 -8.38
N PHE A 200 -9.27 11.27 -9.33
CA PHE A 200 -7.87 11.70 -9.44
C PHE A 200 -7.53 12.76 -8.39
N ARG A 201 -8.55 13.47 -7.89
CA ARG A 201 -8.37 14.65 -7.05
C ARG A 201 -7.69 14.33 -5.71
N PRO A 202 -8.07 13.27 -4.97
CA PRO A 202 -7.32 12.87 -3.78
C PRO A 202 -5.83 12.65 -4.05
N PHE A 203 -5.50 11.97 -5.15
CA PHE A 203 -4.10 11.70 -5.51
C PHE A 203 -3.36 12.97 -5.94
N ALA A 204 -4.02 13.91 -6.63
CA ALA A 204 -3.43 15.19 -6.99
C ALA A 204 -3.11 16.06 -5.76
N GLU A 205 -4.02 16.13 -4.80
CA GLU A 205 -3.86 16.89 -3.54
C GLU A 205 -2.83 16.28 -2.57
N LEU A 206 -2.54 14.98 -2.75
CA LEU A 206 -1.58 14.20 -1.94
C LEU A 206 -0.40 13.69 -2.78
N ASN A 207 -0.12 14.31 -3.93
CA ASN A 207 0.93 13.87 -4.87
C ASN A 207 2.38 13.97 -4.35
N ARG A 208 2.55 14.57 -3.16
CA ARG A 208 3.83 14.72 -2.44
C ARG A 208 4.12 13.55 -1.49
N LEU A 209 3.18 12.61 -1.34
CA LEU A 209 3.45 11.37 -0.60
C LEU A 209 4.61 10.59 -1.26
N PRO A 210 5.41 9.86 -0.47
CA PRO A 210 6.64 9.27 -0.97
C PRO A 210 6.39 8.10 -1.94
N ILE A 211 5.29 7.38 -1.76
CA ILE A 211 4.98 6.14 -2.48
C ILE A 211 3.51 6.13 -2.87
N ALA A 212 3.20 5.63 -4.08
CA ALA A 212 1.85 5.31 -4.51
C ALA A 212 1.83 3.93 -5.16
N MET A 213 0.68 3.24 -5.06
CA MET A 213 0.45 1.92 -5.65
C MET A 213 -0.57 2.03 -6.77
N THR A 214 -0.25 1.54 -7.98
CA THR A 214 -1.16 1.57 -9.13
C THR A 214 -2.38 0.69 -8.94
N ALA A 215 -3.48 0.97 -9.64
CA ALA A 215 -4.63 0.06 -9.69
C ALA A 215 -4.55 -0.88 -10.90
N HIS A 216 -4.94 -2.15 -10.75
CA HIS A 216 -5.19 -3.04 -11.90
C HIS A 216 -6.58 -2.80 -12.49
N ILE A 217 -6.78 -1.64 -13.11
CA ILE A 217 -8.07 -1.20 -13.67
C ILE A 217 -7.87 -0.63 -15.07
N THR A 218 -8.77 -0.96 -15.99
CA THR A 218 -8.85 -0.33 -17.31
C THR A 218 -9.73 0.90 -17.25
N TYR A 219 -9.20 2.06 -17.65
CA TYR A 219 -9.94 3.32 -17.75
C TYR A 219 -10.18 3.63 -19.22
N THR A 220 -11.37 3.32 -19.75
CA THR A 220 -11.62 3.34 -21.20
C THR A 220 -11.49 4.73 -21.82
N ALA A 221 -11.67 5.79 -21.03
CA ALA A 221 -11.48 7.18 -21.45
C ALA A 221 -10.00 7.58 -21.65
N ILE A 222 -9.05 6.76 -21.17
CA ILE A 222 -7.61 7.02 -21.27
C ILE A 222 -6.93 5.95 -22.11
N ASP A 223 -7.04 4.69 -21.69
CA ASP A 223 -6.46 3.54 -22.37
C ASP A 223 -7.43 2.36 -22.24
N PRO A 224 -8.19 2.04 -23.31
CA PRO A 224 -9.17 0.97 -23.28
C PRO A 224 -8.54 -0.43 -23.36
N ASP A 225 -7.26 -0.53 -23.75
CA ASP A 225 -6.61 -1.81 -24.05
C ASP A 225 -5.79 -2.33 -22.88
N ARG A 226 -5.32 -1.44 -21.99
CA ARG A 226 -4.38 -1.80 -20.93
C ARG A 226 -4.84 -1.30 -19.55
N PRO A 227 -4.70 -2.14 -18.50
CA PRO A 227 -4.90 -1.67 -17.12
C PRO A 227 -3.85 -0.62 -16.76
N ALA A 228 -4.17 0.25 -15.80
CA ALA A 228 -3.32 1.38 -15.41
C ALA A 228 -1.89 0.98 -15.04
N THR A 229 -1.69 -0.14 -14.32
CA THR A 229 -0.35 -0.69 -14.01
C THR A 229 0.50 -0.95 -15.25
N LEU A 230 -0.13 -1.36 -16.36
CA LEU A 230 0.56 -1.70 -17.59
C LEU A 230 0.52 -0.54 -18.60
N SER A 231 -0.24 0.53 -18.39
CA SER A 231 -0.43 1.57 -19.41
C SER A 231 0.57 2.74 -19.28
N PRO A 232 1.49 2.96 -20.24
CA PRO A 232 2.31 4.16 -20.28
C PRO A 232 1.50 5.44 -20.41
N ARG A 233 0.30 5.38 -21.00
CA ARG A 233 -0.59 6.54 -21.14
C ARG A 233 -1.16 6.92 -19.78
N VAL A 234 -1.69 5.96 -19.02
CA VAL A 234 -2.18 6.23 -17.66
C VAL A 234 -1.01 6.68 -16.76
N ILE A 235 0.13 6.01 -16.81
CA ILE A 235 1.27 6.37 -15.95
C ILE A 235 1.84 7.75 -16.33
N ASN A 236 2.21 7.98 -17.59
CA ASN A 236 2.90 9.21 -17.96
C ASN A 236 1.96 10.41 -18.05
N ASP A 237 0.82 10.27 -18.72
CA ASP A 237 -0.06 11.41 -19.01
C ASP A 237 -0.88 11.77 -17.76
N ILE A 238 -1.37 10.77 -17.02
CA ILE A 238 -2.25 11.00 -15.87
C ILE A 238 -1.45 11.02 -14.56
N ILE A 239 -0.76 9.93 -14.19
CA ILE A 239 -0.12 9.83 -12.86
C ILE A 239 1.06 10.81 -12.73
N ARG A 240 1.98 10.81 -13.68
CA ARG A 240 3.17 11.69 -13.68
C ARG A 240 2.86 13.08 -14.23
N GLY A 241 1.88 13.20 -15.13
CA GLY A 241 1.45 14.43 -15.80
C GLY A 241 0.42 15.19 -14.98
N GLU A 242 -0.87 14.89 -15.19
CA GLU A 242 -1.99 15.63 -14.59
C GLU A 242 -2.03 15.60 -13.05
N ILE A 243 -1.87 14.42 -12.44
CA ILE A 243 -1.78 14.26 -10.97
C ILE A 243 -0.46 14.84 -10.44
N GLY A 244 0.60 14.77 -11.24
CA GLY A 244 1.91 15.29 -10.89
C GLY A 244 2.66 14.48 -9.82
N PHE A 245 2.35 13.18 -9.65
CA PHE A 245 3.01 12.32 -8.67
C PHE A 245 4.47 12.05 -9.06
N ARG A 246 5.40 12.43 -8.16
CA ARG A 246 6.86 12.32 -8.40
C ARG A 246 7.57 11.32 -7.49
N GLY A 247 6.85 10.71 -6.54
CA GLY A 247 7.37 9.69 -5.64
C GLY A 247 7.63 8.35 -6.35
N VAL A 248 7.87 7.31 -5.55
CA VAL A 248 8.05 5.94 -6.04
C VAL A 248 6.70 5.36 -6.41
N LEU A 249 6.56 4.89 -7.64
CA LEU A 249 5.37 4.20 -8.11
C LEU A 249 5.60 2.69 -8.03
N VAL A 250 4.79 2.01 -7.22
CA VAL A 250 4.83 0.56 -7.04
C VAL A 250 3.61 -0.04 -7.75
N SER A 251 3.75 -1.19 -8.40
CA SER A 251 2.59 -1.90 -8.91
C SER A 251 1.75 -2.49 -7.77
N ASP A 252 0.45 -2.70 -7.99
CA ASP A 252 -0.28 -3.72 -7.24
C ASP A 252 0.22 -5.14 -7.62
N ASP A 253 -0.20 -6.17 -6.89
CA ASP A 253 0.34 -7.54 -7.00
C ASP A 253 0.15 -8.12 -8.42
N LEU A 254 1.26 -8.50 -9.06
CA LEU A 254 1.27 -9.04 -10.42
C LEU A 254 0.59 -10.41 -10.54
N THR A 255 0.38 -11.13 -9.43
CA THR A 255 -0.32 -12.43 -9.45
C THR A 255 -1.85 -12.31 -9.43
N MET A 256 -2.38 -11.10 -9.27
CA MET A 256 -3.82 -10.85 -9.31
C MET A 256 -4.40 -11.14 -10.69
N LYS A 257 -5.61 -11.71 -10.71
CA LYS A 257 -6.30 -12.18 -11.93
C LYS A 257 -6.71 -11.06 -12.89
N ALA A 258 -6.65 -9.80 -12.47
CA ALA A 258 -6.86 -8.65 -13.34
C ALA A 258 -5.79 -8.54 -14.45
N LEU A 259 -4.58 -9.04 -14.23
CA LEU A 259 -3.54 -9.10 -15.26
C LEU A 259 -3.55 -10.47 -15.94
N LYS A 260 -3.27 -10.47 -17.25
CA LYS A 260 -3.19 -11.69 -18.07
C LYS A 260 -1.84 -11.73 -18.76
N GLY A 261 -1.11 -12.83 -18.60
CA GLY A 261 0.21 -13.02 -19.19
C GLY A 261 1.10 -13.89 -18.31
N ALA A 262 2.31 -14.17 -18.79
CA ALA A 262 3.33 -14.78 -17.94
C ALA A 262 3.89 -13.72 -16.98
N LEU A 263 4.14 -14.10 -15.73
CA LEU A 263 4.61 -13.17 -14.69
C LEU A 263 5.92 -12.45 -15.07
N PRO A 264 6.91 -13.10 -15.71
CA PRO A 264 8.12 -12.40 -16.17
C PRO A 264 7.83 -11.29 -17.17
N ASP A 265 6.92 -11.54 -18.14
CA ASP A 265 6.52 -10.54 -19.14
C ASP A 265 5.75 -9.39 -18.47
N LEU A 266 4.84 -9.70 -17.55
CA LEU A 266 4.10 -8.70 -16.78
C LEU A 266 5.04 -7.80 -15.96
N ALA A 267 6.09 -8.37 -15.37
CA ALA A 267 7.09 -7.59 -14.63
C ALA A 267 7.86 -6.63 -15.56
N LEU A 268 8.30 -7.11 -16.73
CA LEU A 268 8.96 -6.26 -17.74
C LEU A 268 8.02 -5.17 -18.26
N GLU A 269 6.77 -5.51 -18.58
CA GLU A 269 5.76 -4.55 -19.04
C GLU A 269 5.44 -3.49 -17.99
N THR A 270 5.38 -3.87 -16.72
CA THR A 270 5.13 -2.96 -15.59
C THR A 270 6.26 -1.93 -15.46
N MET A 271 7.52 -2.37 -15.58
CA MET A 271 8.66 -1.45 -15.60
C MET A 271 8.65 -0.56 -16.85
N ALA A 272 8.36 -1.13 -18.02
CA ALA A 272 8.28 -0.40 -19.28
C ALA A 272 7.14 0.64 -19.30
N ALA A 273 6.05 0.40 -18.56
CA ALA A 273 4.96 1.34 -18.41
C ALA A 273 5.33 2.56 -17.54
N GLY A 274 6.31 2.42 -16.64
CA GLY A 274 6.86 3.50 -15.83
C GLY A 274 6.70 3.33 -14.32
N CYS A 275 6.36 2.14 -13.83
CA CYS A 275 6.50 1.80 -12.41
C CYS A 275 7.98 1.69 -12.03
N ASP A 276 8.31 2.13 -10.82
CA ASP A 276 9.67 2.07 -10.28
C ASP A 276 9.97 0.70 -9.64
N LEU A 277 8.94 0.07 -9.08
CA LEU A 277 8.98 -1.25 -8.42
C LEU A 277 7.71 -2.04 -8.73
N ALA A 278 7.79 -3.37 -8.70
CA ALA A 278 6.62 -4.24 -8.82
C ALA A 278 6.46 -5.18 -7.63
N LEU A 279 5.21 -5.40 -7.21
CA LEU A 279 4.85 -6.41 -6.22
C LEU A 279 4.65 -7.77 -6.90
N LEU A 280 5.36 -8.79 -6.42
CA LEU A 280 5.17 -10.18 -6.82
C LEU A 280 4.90 -11.01 -5.56
N CYS A 281 3.62 -11.13 -5.23
CA CYS A 281 3.18 -11.82 -4.02
C CYS A 281 2.51 -13.14 -4.39
N ASN A 282 2.43 -14.10 -3.48
CA ASN A 282 1.71 -15.37 -3.64
C ASN A 282 2.13 -16.20 -4.87
N ALA A 283 3.26 -15.87 -5.49
CA ALA A 283 3.82 -16.59 -6.62
C ALA A 283 4.44 -17.90 -6.16
N SER A 284 4.43 -18.92 -7.03
CA SER A 284 5.20 -20.12 -6.77
C SER A 284 6.70 -19.79 -6.68
N PHE A 285 7.49 -20.66 -6.04
CA PHE A 285 8.95 -20.48 -6.00
C PHE A 285 9.54 -20.35 -7.41
N GLU A 286 9.05 -21.15 -8.36
CA GLU A 286 9.50 -21.14 -9.75
C GLU A 286 9.15 -19.83 -10.46
N ASP A 287 7.93 -19.33 -10.29
CA ASP A 287 7.53 -18.05 -10.88
C ASP A 287 8.32 -16.88 -10.28
N ARG A 288 8.52 -16.90 -8.96
CA ARG A 288 9.33 -15.90 -8.26
C ARG A 288 10.76 -15.87 -8.79
N ARG A 289 11.36 -17.05 -8.94
CA ARG A 289 12.70 -17.21 -9.54
C ARG A 289 12.72 -16.70 -10.97
N ALA A 290 11.78 -17.12 -11.80
CA ALA A 290 11.71 -16.73 -13.21
C ALA A 290 11.60 -15.21 -13.38
N VAL A 291 10.76 -14.53 -12.58
CA VAL A 291 10.64 -13.06 -12.63
C VAL A 291 11.94 -12.39 -12.22
N LEU A 292 12.53 -12.80 -11.09
CA LEU A 292 13.77 -12.20 -10.58
C LEU A 292 14.97 -12.43 -11.51
N GLU A 293 15.05 -13.57 -12.19
CA GLU A 293 16.08 -13.86 -13.20
C GLU A 293 15.88 -13.04 -14.49
N THR A 294 14.63 -12.73 -14.84
CA THR A 294 14.27 -12.05 -16.09
C THR A 294 14.46 -10.54 -16.01
N VAL A 295 14.11 -9.91 -14.89
CA VAL A 295 14.20 -8.45 -14.76
C VAL A 295 15.64 -7.99 -14.54
N ASP A 296 16.01 -6.88 -15.18
CA ASP A 296 17.30 -6.24 -14.94
C ASP A 296 17.40 -5.67 -13.52
N ASP A 297 18.63 -5.54 -13.03
CA ASP A 297 18.90 -4.80 -11.81
C ASP A 297 18.49 -3.34 -11.94
N ILE A 298 18.05 -2.73 -10.83
CA ILE A 298 17.81 -1.29 -10.78
C ILE A 298 19.11 -0.54 -11.12
N SER A 299 19.04 0.39 -12.08
CA SER A 299 20.18 1.25 -12.42
C SER A 299 20.62 2.10 -11.22
N ALA A 300 21.90 2.49 -11.15
CA ALA A 300 22.39 3.36 -10.06
C ALA A 300 21.63 4.68 -9.95
N LEU A 301 21.21 5.25 -11.09
CA LEU A 301 20.43 6.49 -11.14
C LEU A 301 19.01 6.28 -10.59
N SER A 302 18.33 5.21 -11.03
CA SER A 302 16.98 4.87 -10.58
C SER A 302 16.97 4.55 -9.08
N LEU A 303 17.96 3.78 -8.58
CA LEU A 303 18.04 3.47 -7.15
C LEU A 303 18.26 4.72 -6.32
N LYS A 304 19.09 5.68 -6.79
CA LYS A 304 19.27 6.97 -6.11
C LYS A 304 17.97 7.79 -6.06
N ALA A 305 17.15 7.72 -7.11
CA ALA A 305 15.84 8.39 -7.15
C ALA A 305 14.86 7.72 -6.17
N ILE A 306 14.76 6.40 -6.19
CA ILE A 306 13.93 5.61 -5.27
C ILE A 306 14.34 5.90 -3.82
N ASN A 307 15.62 5.80 -3.51
CA ASN A 307 16.15 6.02 -2.15
C ASN A 307 15.96 7.46 -1.65
N ARG A 308 15.61 8.43 -2.49
CA ARG A 308 15.24 9.78 -2.03
C ARG A 308 13.91 9.78 -1.28
N TYR A 309 12.98 8.94 -1.71
CA TYR A 309 11.63 8.83 -1.14
C TYR A 309 11.51 7.69 -0.13
N MET A 310 12.34 6.65 -0.27
CA MET A 310 12.33 5.45 0.57
C MET A 310 13.21 5.57 1.83
N VAL A 311 13.36 6.78 2.41
CA VAL A 311 14.11 6.99 3.66
C VAL A 311 13.14 6.99 4.84
N PRO A 312 13.12 5.95 5.70
CA PRO A 312 12.34 5.99 6.92
C PRO A 312 12.84 7.11 7.82
N ARG A 313 11.92 7.82 8.47
CA ARG A 313 12.28 8.83 9.47
C ARG A 313 12.56 8.13 10.80
N PRO A 314 13.45 8.69 11.66
CA PRO A 314 13.59 8.20 13.02
C PRO A 314 12.23 8.18 13.71
N ALA A 315 11.81 7.03 14.21
CA ALA A 315 10.56 6.90 14.94
C ALA A 315 10.62 7.75 16.21
N ALA A 316 9.67 8.69 16.35
CA ALA A 316 9.51 9.39 17.63
C ALA A 316 9.13 8.38 18.72
N ARG A 317 9.45 8.67 19.99
CA ARG A 317 8.91 7.89 21.11
C ARG A 317 7.37 7.94 21.06
N CYS A 318 6.74 6.81 21.33
CA CYS A 318 5.29 6.66 21.31
C CYS A 318 4.80 6.35 22.72
N ALA A 319 3.94 7.18 23.29
CA ALA A 319 3.24 6.89 24.53
C ALA A 319 2.00 6.04 24.22
N VAL A 320 2.21 4.77 23.87
CA VAL A 320 1.16 3.89 23.30
C VAL A 320 -0.11 3.89 24.15
N ALA A 321 0.00 3.71 25.47
CA ALA A 321 -1.16 3.68 26.36
C ALA A 321 -1.96 5.00 26.38
N GLU A 322 -1.28 6.15 26.38
CA GLU A 322 -1.92 7.47 26.37
C GLU A 322 -2.62 7.74 25.03
N LEU A 323 -1.95 7.42 23.91
CA LEU A 323 -2.53 7.60 22.58
C LEU A 323 -3.69 6.65 22.32
N THR A 324 -3.65 5.43 22.85
CA THR A 324 -4.77 4.48 22.78
C THR A 324 -5.96 5.01 23.57
N ALA A 325 -5.76 5.45 24.81
CA ALA A 325 -6.84 6.02 25.62
C ALA A 325 -7.47 7.25 24.95
N GLU A 326 -6.66 8.15 24.38
CA GLU A 326 -7.17 9.30 23.63
C GLU A 326 -7.97 8.87 22.39
N LEU A 327 -7.51 7.86 21.65
CA LEU A 327 -8.24 7.33 20.50
C LEU A 327 -9.58 6.72 20.92
N ASP A 328 -9.59 5.93 22.00
CA ASP A 328 -10.79 5.28 22.52
C ASP A 328 -11.83 6.31 22.99
N ASP A 329 -11.39 7.38 23.66
CA ASP A 329 -12.27 8.48 24.08
C ASP A 329 -12.92 9.18 22.86
N LEU A 330 -12.16 9.43 21.79
CA LEU A 330 -12.69 10.05 20.56
C LEU A 330 -13.63 9.13 19.78
N MET A 331 -13.41 7.81 19.87
CA MET A 331 -14.14 6.81 19.09
C MET A 331 -15.28 6.13 19.86
N ALA A 332 -15.48 6.46 21.15
CA ALA A 332 -16.41 5.78 22.05
C ALA A 332 -17.85 5.66 21.51
N ASP A 333 -18.34 6.69 20.82
CA ASP A 333 -19.69 6.74 20.25
C ASP A 333 -19.73 6.39 18.74
N VAL A 334 -18.65 5.83 18.17
CA VAL A 334 -18.59 5.41 16.77
C VAL A 334 -19.08 3.96 16.64
N PRO A 335 -20.15 3.71 15.85
CA PRO A 335 -20.64 2.35 15.64
C PRO A 335 -19.56 1.39 15.11
N GLY A 336 -19.48 0.21 15.71
CA GLY A 336 -18.54 -0.84 15.29
C GLY A 336 -17.08 -0.62 15.70
N TYR A 337 -16.77 0.43 16.48
CA TYR A 337 -15.50 0.55 17.18
C TYR A 337 -15.52 -0.27 18.48
N GLU A 338 -14.51 -1.11 18.67
CA GLU A 338 -14.30 -1.85 19.92
C GLU A 338 -13.15 -1.18 20.68
N VAL A 339 -13.42 -0.76 21.92
CA VAL A 339 -12.41 -0.17 22.83
C VAL A 339 -11.35 -1.22 23.16
N ALA A 340 -10.08 -0.79 23.16
CA ALA A 340 -8.92 -1.66 23.33
C ALA A 340 -8.61 -2.01 24.79
#